data_AF-A0A1V0N4P4-F1
#
_entry.id   AF-A0A1V0N4P4-F1
#
_cell.length_a   1.000
_cell.length_b   1.000
_cell.length_c   1.000
_cell.angle_alpha   90.00
_cell.angle_beta   90.00
_cell.angle_gamma   90.00
#
_symmetry.space_group_name_H-M   'P 1'
#
loop_
_entity.id
_entity.type
_entity.pdbx_description
1 polymer ?
#
loop_
_entity_poly.entity_id
_entity_poly.type
_entity_poly.pdbx_seq_one_letter_code
_entity_poly.pdbx_strand_id
1 'polypeptide(L)'
;MGQIIIIGYILDTIVAFFIGAWFSRFWLRHPFRRKPATGKDSLVGKTGEIKLTLKNNFYEIAVDSQLWRAVPDDPGETFEKGEIAYVKSVRDLTLYISKIK
;
A
#
# COMPACT_ATOMS: atom_id res chain seq x y z
N MET A 1 -33.21 -11.86 -48.01
CA MET A 1 -33.39 -10.64 -47.18
C MET A 1 -33.39 -10.96 -45.68
N GLY A 2 -34.34 -11.75 -45.15
CA GLY A 2 -34.41 -12.04 -43.71
C GLY A 2 -33.19 -12.72 -43.09
N GLN A 3 -32.60 -13.71 -43.77
CA GLN A 3 -31.38 -14.40 -43.28
C GLN A 3 -30.16 -13.46 -43.22
N ILE A 4 -30.04 -12.52 -44.15
CA ILE A 4 -28.92 -11.54 -44.17
C ILE A 4 -29.04 -10.60 -42.97
N ILE A 5 -30.26 -10.18 -42.63
CA ILE A 5 -30.54 -9.33 -41.47
C ILE A 5 -30.21 -10.07 -40.16
N ILE A 6 -30.60 -11.35 -40.05
CA ILE A 6 -30.30 -12.18 -38.87
C ILE A 6 -28.79 -12.37 -38.70
N ILE A 7 -28.06 -12.66 -39.78
CA ILE A 7 -26.60 -12.82 -39.76
C ILE A 7 -25.93 -11.50 -39.34
N GLY A 8 -26.45 -10.36 -39.81
CA GLY A 8 -25.99 -9.03 -39.41
C GLY A 8 -26.10 -8.81 -37.89
N TYR A 9 -27.26 -9.09 -37.30
CA TYR A 9 -27.45 -8.95 -35.85
C TYR A 9 -26.56 -9.88 -35.01
N ILE A 10 -26.30 -11.09 -35.50
CA ILE A 10 -25.39 -12.04 -34.83
C ILE A 10 -23.96 -11.51 -34.86
N LEU A 11 -23.51 -10.95 -35.99
CA LEU A 11 -22.17 -10.38 -36.09
C LEU A 11 -22.01 -9.14 -35.18
N ASP A 12 -22.99 -8.25 -35.15
CA ASP A 12 -22.94 -7.04 -34.32
C ASP A 12 -22.89 -7.37 -32.83
N THR A 13 -23.67 -8.36 -32.38
CA THR A 13 -23.66 -8.80 -30.98
C THR A 13 -22.35 -9.43 -30.56
N ILE A 14 -21.72 -10.22 -31.45
CA ILE A 14 -20.40 -10.79 -31.20
C ILE A 14 -19.36 -9.68 -31.08
N VAL A 15 -19.33 -8.73 -32.03
CA VAL A 15 -18.36 -7.63 -32.01
C VAL A 15 -18.53 -6.75 -30.77
N ALA A 16 -19.77 -6.40 -30.41
CA ALA A 16 -20.06 -5.62 -29.21
C ALA A 16 -19.62 -6.34 -27.92
N PHE A 17 -19.80 -7.66 -27.84
CA PHE A 17 -19.34 -8.47 -26.71
C PHE A 17 -17.81 -8.42 -26.55
N PHE A 18 -17.06 -8.59 -27.64
CA PHE A 18 -15.59 -8.53 -27.60
C PHE A 18 -15.08 -7.12 -27.25
N ILE A 19 -15.71 -6.08 -27.80
CA ILE A 19 -15.36 -4.68 -27.46
C ILE A 19 -15.65 -4.39 -25.99
N GLY A 20 -16.83 -4.77 -25.48
CA GLY A 20 -17.20 -4.57 -24.07
C GLY A 20 -16.27 -5.33 -23.11
N ALA A 21 -15.92 -6.58 -23.44
CA ALA A 21 -14.97 -7.38 -22.66
C ALA A 21 -13.56 -6.76 -22.65
N TRP A 22 -13.11 -6.23 -23.80
CA TRP A 22 -11.82 -5.53 -23.89
C TRP A 22 -11.81 -4.24 -23.07
N PHE A 23 -12.87 -3.43 -23.17
CA PHE A 23 -13.00 -2.15 -22.48
C PHE A 23 -13.07 -2.34 -20.96
N SER A 24 -13.86 -3.30 -20.48
CA SER A 24 -13.97 -3.60 -19.05
C SER A 24 -12.61 -3.99 -18.43
N ARG A 25 -11.79 -4.77 -19.14
CA ARG A 25 -10.47 -5.18 -18.67
C ARG A 25 -9.48 -4.01 -18.57
N PHE A 26 -9.51 -3.08 -19.52
CA PHE A 26 -8.61 -1.92 -19.51
C PHE A 26 -9.06 -0.83 -18.53
N TRP A 27 -10.35 -0.57 -18.39
CA TRP A 27 -10.86 0.54 -17.58
C TRP A 27 -11.14 0.19 -16.11
N LEU A 28 -11.69 -0.99 -15.82
CA LEU A 28 -12.01 -1.37 -14.43
C LEU A 28 -10.80 -1.90 -13.67
N ARG A 29 -9.84 -2.48 -14.38
CA ARG A 29 -8.65 -3.09 -13.77
C ARG A 29 -7.45 -2.15 -13.70
N HIS A 30 -7.57 -0.92 -14.19
CA HIS A 30 -6.53 0.07 -13.99
C HIS A 30 -6.61 0.52 -12.52
N PRO A 31 -5.62 0.17 -11.68
CA PRO A 31 -5.62 0.62 -10.30
C PRO A 31 -5.37 2.12 -10.34
N PHE A 32 -6.43 2.92 -10.34
CA PHE A 32 -6.41 4.37 -10.16
C PHE A 32 -5.76 4.69 -8.82
N ARG A 33 -4.42 4.64 -8.73
CA ARG A 33 -3.57 5.07 -7.61
C ARG A 33 -4.26 4.98 -6.25
N ARG A 34 -4.89 3.85 -5.93
CA ARG A 34 -5.39 3.62 -4.57
C ARG A 34 -4.13 3.36 -3.76
N LYS A 35 -3.59 4.45 -3.21
CA LYS A 35 -2.57 4.39 -2.15
C LYS A 35 -3.11 3.37 -1.14
N PRO A 36 -2.36 2.34 -0.75
CA PRO A 36 -2.84 1.35 0.20
C PRO A 36 -3.22 2.07 1.49
N ALA A 37 -4.52 2.31 1.70
CA ALA A 37 -5.03 2.99 2.90
C ALA A 37 -4.91 2.05 4.10
N THR A 38 -5.18 0.76 3.88
CA THR A 38 -5.25 -0.26 4.93
C THR A 38 -3.92 -0.50 5.65
N GLY A 39 -2.78 -0.25 5.02
CA GLY A 39 -1.47 -0.51 5.63
C GLY A 39 -0.97 0.59 6.57
N LYS A 40 -1.37 1.86 6.37
CA LYS A 40 -0.90 2.96 7.23
C LYS A 40 -1.59 2.92 8.58
N ASP A 41 -2.91 2.80 8.59
CA ASP A 41 -3.70 2.82 9.82
C ASP A 41 -3.48 1.57 10.66
N SER A 42 -3.12 0.43 10.05
CA SER A 42 -2.82 -0.81 10.79
C SER A 42 -1.47 -0.78 11.52
N LEU A 43 -0.55 0.11 11.12
CA LEU A 43 0.78 0.24 11.71
C LEU A 43 0.81 1.26 12.86
N VAL A 44 -0.11 2.23 12.87
CA VAL A 44 -0.23 3.23 13.95
C VAL A 44 -0.68 2.54 15.24
N GLY A 45 -0.01 2.83 16.35
CA GLY A 45 -0.28 2.25 17.66
C GLY A 45 0.36 0.88 17.91
N LYS A 46 1.02 0.29 16.89
CA LYS A 46 1.83 -0.91 17.11
C LYS A 46 3.17 -0.58 17.73
N THR A 47 3.72 -1.57 18.44
CA THR A 47 5.08 -1.56 18.97
C THR A 47 5.98 -2.44 18.13
N GLY A 48 7.23 -2.03 18.00
CA GLY A 48 8.25 -2.82 17.30
C GLY A 48 9.60 -2.75 17.99
N GLU A 49 10.44 -3.72 17.68
CA GLU A 49 11.80 -3.81 18.22
C GLU A 49 12.79 -3.20 17.23
N ILE A 50 13.70 -2.37 17.73
CA ILE A 50 14.72 -1.72 16.91
C ILE A 50 15.84 -2.72 16.62
N LYS A 51 15.99 -3.08 15.35
CA LYS A 51 17.00 -4.06 14.93
C LYS A 51 18.33 -3.40 14.59
N LEU A 52 18.29 -2.22 13.99
CA LEU A 52 19.47 -1.52 13.49
C LEU A 52 19.32 -0.01 13.66
N THR A 53 20.39 0.63 14.11
CA THR A 53 20.51 2.09 14.14
C THR A 53 21.37 2.52 12.94
N LEU A 54 20.79 3.32 12.06
CA LEU A 54 21.45 3.86 10.86
C LEU A 54 22.08 5.23 11.17
N LYS A 55 22.98 5.68 10.29
CA LYS A 55 23.53 7.04 10.36
C LYS A 55 22.43 8.08 10.11
N ASN A 56 22.57 9.27 10.71
CA ASN A 56 21.63 10.40 10.62
C ASN A 56 20.26 10.19 11.30
N ASN A 57 20.23 9.55 12.47
CA ASN A 57 19.01 9.40 13.28
C ASN A 57 17.88 8.59 12.60
N PHE A 58 18.27 7.71 11.68
CA PHE A 58 17.37 6.74 11.07
C PHE A 58 17.48 5.41 11.81
N TYR A 59 16.37 4.70 11.90
CA TYR A 59 16.27 3.42 12.59
C TYR A 59 15.58 2.40 11.68
N GLU A 60 15.92 1.13 11.85
CA GLU A 60 15.15 0.01 11.32
C GLU A 60 14.44 -0.69 12.46
N ILE A 61 13.11 -0.72 12.36
CA ILE A 61 12.23 -1.33 13.35
C ILE A 61 11.51 -2.52 12.73
N ALA A 62 11.41 -3.61 13.49
CA ALA A 62 10.63 -4.77 13.12
C ALA A 62 9.22 -4.63 13.70
N VAL A 63 8.22 -4.50 12.82
CA VAL A 63 6.78 -4.44 13.16
C VAL A 63 6.06 -5.54 12.38
N ASP A 64 5.32 -6.41 13.07
CA ASP A 64 4.64 -7.58 12.48
C ASP A 64 5.54 -8.45 11.59
N SER A 65 6.79 -8.69 12.03
CA SER A 65 7.80 -9.44 11.27
C SER A 65 8.25 -8.79 9.96
N GLN A 66 7.90 -7.53 9.72
CA GLN A 66 8.39 -6.72 8.59
C GLN A 66 9.37 -5.65 9.08
N LEU A 67 10.42 -5.40 8.30
CA LEU A 67 11.38 -4.34 8.57
C LEU A 67 10.90 -3.03 7.96
N TRP A 68 10.86 -1.99 8.78
CA TRP A 68 10.43 -0.66 8.39
C TRP A 68 11.48 0.37 8.74
N ARG A 69 11.58 1.40 7.89
CA ARG A 69 12.38 2.59 8.21
C ARG A 69 11.61 3.45 9.20
N ALA A 70 12.28 3.83 10.27
CA ALA A 70 11.74 4.65 11.34
C ALA A 70 12.62 5.87 11.63
N VAL A 71 11.98 6.92 12.14
CA VAL A 71 12.59 8.17 12.58
C VAL A 71 11.92 8.56 13.90
N PRO A 72 12.67 9.08 14.89
CA PRO A 72 12.08 9.63 16.09
C PRO A 72 11.11 10.77 15.76
N ASP A 73 9.96 10.81 16.43
CA ASP A 73 9.02 11.93 16.31
C ASP A 73 9.65 13.21 16.86
N ASP A 74 10.39 13.09 17.98
CA ASP A 74 11.16 14.17 18.59
C ASP A 74 12.66 14.03 18.25
N PRO A 75 13.31 15.02 17.60
CA PRO A 75 14.70 14.90 17.15
C PRO A 75 15.74 14.60 18.23
N GLY A 76 15.41 14.84 19.51
CA GLY A 76 16.26 14.55 20.66
C GLY A 76 16.12 13.13 21.22
N GLU A 77 15.14 12.35 20.76
CA GLU A 77 15.00 10.96 21.16
C GLU A 77 15.97 10.08 20.37
N THR A 78 16.84 9.38 21.09
CA THR A 78 17.72 8.36 20.53
C THR A 78 17.33 6.99 21.04
N PHE A 79 17.35 6.02 20.14
CA PHE A 79 17.06 4.63 20.45
C PHE A 79 18.27 3.72 20.31
N GLU A 80 18.30 2.68 21.13
CA GLU A 80 19.30 1.63 21.06
C GLU A 80 18.76 0.35 20.39
N LYS A 81 19.68 -0.47 19.89
CA LYS A 81 19.33 -1.77 19.31
C LYS A 81 18.74 -2.67 20.38
N GLY A 82 17.58 -3.23 20.11
CA GLY A 82 16.81 -4.07 21.03
C GLY A 82 15.79 -3.30 21.87
N GLU A 83 15.77 -1.96 21.83
CA GLU A 83 14.71 -1.19 22.46
C GLU A 83 13.38 -1.36 21.73
N ILE A 84 12.29 -1.29 22.50
CA ILE A 84 10.92 -1.31 21.98
C ILE A 84 10.46 0.14 21.81
N ALA A 85 9.99 0.48 20.62
CA ALA A 85 9.41 1.78 20.33
C ALA A 85 7.96 1.64 19.87
N TYR A 86 7.14 2.66 20.17
CA TYR A 86 5.76 2.71 19.71
C TYR A 86 5.66 3.57 18.44
N VAL A 87 4.83 3.14 17.49
CA VAL A 87 4.59 3.86 16.25
C VAL A 87 3.47 4.88 16.46
N LYS A 88 3.81 6.17 16.36
CA LYS A 88 2.84 7.28 16.51
C LYS A 88 2.17 7.65 15.20
N SER A 89 2.93 7.67 14.11
CA SER A 89 2.38 8.01 12.80
C SER A 89 3.20 7.40 11.66
N VAL A 90 2.61 7.34 10.46
CA VAL A 90 3.28 6.84 9.25
C VAL A 90 3.19 7.89 8.14
N ARG A 91 4.34 8.43 7.71
CA ARG A 91 4.42 9.38 6.58
C ARG A 91 5.33 8.82 5.49
N ASP A 92 4.82 8.73 4.27
CA ASP A 92 5.57 8.32 3.07
C ASP A 92 6.50 7.09 3.28
N LEU A 93 5.95 6.02 3.88
CA LEU A 93 6.63 4.75 4.18
C LEU A 93 7.68 4.81 5.29
N THR A 94 7.75 5.94 6.02
CA THR A 94 8.60 6.10 7.20
C THR A 94 7.72 6.12 8.45
N LEU A 95 8.09 5.33 9.45
CA LEU A 95 7.43 5.27 10.75
C LEU A 95 8.00 6.35 11.66
N TYR A 96 7.12 7.12 12.30
CA TYR A 96 7.49 8.07 13.33
C TYR A 96 7.28 7.38 14.68
N ILE A 97 8.37 7.19 15.41
CA ILE A 97 8.42 6.38 16.63
C ILE A 97 8.73 7.24 17.85
N SER A 98 8.26 6.82 19.02
CA SER A 98 8.60 7.44 20.29
C SER A 98 8.77 6.37 21.38
N LYS A 99 9.52 6.70 22.44
CA LYS A 99 9.73 5.78 23.56
C LYS A 99 8.43 5.49 24.30
N ILE A 100 8.29 4.24 24.74
CA ILE A 100 7.24 3.84 25.69
C ILE A 100 7.68 4.37 27.06
N LYS A 101 6.92 5.33 27.61
CA LYS A 101 7.13 5.82 28.98
C LYS A 101 6.74 4.79 30.03
#